data_AF-A0A8T7AQ75-F1
#
_entry.id   AF-A0A8T7AQ75-F1
#
_cell.length_a   1.000
_cell.length_b   1.000
_cell.length_c   1.000
_cell.angle_alpha   90.00
_cell.angle_beta   90.00
_cell.angle_gamma   90.00
#
_symmetry.space_group_name_H-M   'P 1'
#
loop_
_entity.id
_entity.type
_entity.pdbx_description
1 polymer ?
#
loop_
_entity_poly.entity_id
_entity_poly.type
_entity_poly.pdbx_seq_one_letter_code
_entity_poly.pdbx_strand_id
1 'polypeptide(L)'
;MGRQVSMVIDLNKCIGCQACTAACKSLWTDEEGQEAMLWNNVETKPGRGYPMNWEEKGAKSGWKDGELQYGGLHPDEHFGGEKPLNHEEVYFEGTAERLVQKEPMAYGANWDEDTSSGDYPNNYHFYLPRLCNHCTKPACLEA
;
A
#
# COMPACT_ATOMS: atom_id res chain seq x y z
N MET A 1 -29.74 -18.82 -3.84
CA MET A 1 -28.35 -19.17 -4.21
C MET A 1 -27.54 -17.89 -4.24
N GLY A 2 -26.54 -17.74 -3.36
CA GLY A 2 -25.64 -16.57 -3.40
C GLY A 2 -24.70 -16.65 -4.61
N ARG A 3 -24.20 -15.49 -5.08
CA ARG A 3 -23.10 -15.41 -6.06
C ARG A 3 -21.86 -14.87 -5.35
N GLN A 4 -20.68 -15.32 -5.74
CA GLN A 4 -19.39 -14.86 -5.21
C GLN A 4 -18.57 -14.26 -6.34
N VAL A 5 -18.10 -13.03 -6.17
CA VAL A 5 -17.12 -12.42 -7.07
C VAL A 5 -15.73 -12.96 -6.74
N SER A 6 -14.90 -13.18 -7.75
CA SER A 6 -13.53 -13.70 -7.58
C SER A 6 -12.59 -13.03 -8.57
N MET A 7 -11.33 -12.88 -8.17
CA MET A 7 -10.28 -12.24 -8.96
C MET A 7 -9.05 -13.15 -8.99
N VAL A 8 -8.36 -13.18 -10.13
CA VAL A 8 -7.06 -13.83 -10.29
C VAL A 8 -6.09 -12.78 -10.82
N ILE A 9 -4.92 -12.68 -10.19
CA ILE A 9 -3.85 -11.75 -10.54
C ILE A 9 -2.64 -12.58 -10.98
N ASP A 10 -2.25 -12.46 -12.25
CA ASP A 10 -1.12 -13.19 -12.81
C ASP A 10 0.19 -12.44 -12.54
N LEU A 11 0.99 -12.96 -11.62
CA LEU A 11 2.27 -12.36 -11.23
C LEU A 11 3.33 -12.45 -12.33
N ASN A 12 3.16 -13.30 -13.35
CA ASN A 12 4.05 -13.33 -14.51
C ASN A 12 3.85 -12.12 -15.44
N LYS A 13 2.72 -11.41 -15.29
CA LYS A 13 2.32 -10.30 -16.15
C LYS A 13 2.26 -8.96 -15.42
N CYS A 14 2.32 -8.95 -14.10
CA CYS A 14 2.35 -7.72 -13.34
C CYS A 14 3.70 -7.01 -13.56
N ILE A 15 3.65 -5.75 -13.98
CA ILE A 15 4.83 -4.93 -14.25
C ILE A 15 5.01 -3.78 -13.25
N GLY A 16 4.27 -3.78 -12.14
CA GLY A 16 4.45 -2.79 -11.08
C GLY A 16 4.02 -1.35 -11.42
N CYS A 17 3.33 -1.10 -12.53
CA CYS A 17 3.09 0.27 -13.04
C CYS A 17 2.14 1.17 -12.22
N GLN A 18 1.59 0.69 -11.10
CA GLN A 18 0.68 1.43 -10.21
C GLN A 18 -0.63 1.95 -10.85
N ALA A 19 -0.97 1.58 -12.10
CA ALA A 19 -2.19 2.05 -12.75
C ALA A 19 -3.47 1.63 -12.01
N CYS A 20 -3.50 0.42 -11.44
CA CYS A 20 -4.65 -0.04 -10.65
C CYS A 20 -4.78 0.68 -9.30
N THR A 21 -3.65 1.01 -8.67
CA THR A 21 -3.58 1.85 -7.47
C THR A 21 -4.17 3.23 -7.75
N ALA A 22 -3.68 3.90 -8.81
CA ALA A 22 -4.13 5.23 -9.20
C ALA A 22 -5.62 5.26 -9.56
N ALA A 23 -6.10 4.29 -10.35
CA ALA A 23 -7.50 4.22 -10.76
C ALA A 23 -8.46 4.02 -9.57
N CYS A 24 -8.06 3.21 -8.58
CA CYS A 24 -8.85 3.03 -7.36
C CYS A 24 -8.86 4.31 -6.52
N LYS A 25 -7.68 4.93 -6.35
CA LYS A 25 -7.49 6.16 -5.59
C LYS A 25 -8.36 7.30 -6.11
N SER A 26 -8.29 7.55 -7.41
CA SER A 26 -9.02 8.66 -8.06
C SER A 26 -10.52 8.44 -8.20
N LEU A 27 -11.01 7.23 -7.93
CA LEU A 27 -12.43 6.89 -8.07
C LEU A 27 -13.12 6.76 -6.71
N TRP A 28 -12.40 6.33 -5.67
CA TRP A 28 -13.01 5.94 -4.39
C TRP A 28 -12.37 6.53 -3.15
N THR A 29 -11.09 6.96 -3.21
CA THR A 29 -10.38 7.45 -2.02
C THR A 29 -9.76 8.84 -2.22
N ASP A 30 -10.47 9.72 -2.92
CA ASP A 30 -10.08 11.12 -3.21
C ASP A 30 -10.68 12.16 -2.26
N GLU A 31 -11.40 11.73 -1.22
CA GLU A 31 -12.00 12.61 -0.22
C GLU A 31 -11.06 12.88 0.99
N GLU A 32 -11.37 13.95 1.73
CA GLU A 32 -10.63 14.35 2.94
C GLU A 32 -10.61 13.23 4.00
N GLY A 33 -9.43 12.95 4.54
CA GLY A 33 -9.20 11.89 5.52
C GLY A 33 -8.93 10.51 4.91
N GLN A 34 -8.96 10.38 3.58
CA GLN A 34 -8.70 9.14 2.86
C GLN A 34 -7.34 9.17 2.12
N GLU A 35 -6.53 10.21 2.31
CA GLU A 35 -5.28 10.48 1.59
C GLU A 35 -4.33 9.28 1.71
N ALA A 36 -4.20 8.73 2.91
CA ALA A 36 -3.36 7.57 3.18
C ALA A 36 -3.94 6.24 2.68
N MET A 37 -5.23 6.17 2.30
CA MET A 37 -5.92 4.92 1.96
C MET A 37 -5.67 4.47 0.51
N LEU A 38 -4.99 3.34 0.35
CA LEU A 38 -4.82 2.64 -0.93
C LEU A 38 -5.55 1.29 -0.87
N TRP A 39 -6.85 1.28 -1.20
CA TRP A 39 -7.65 0.05 -1.20
C TRP A 39 -7.19 -0.97 -2.23
N ASN A 40 -6.57 -0.50 -3.31
CA ASN A 40 -5.78 -1.30 -4.24
C ASN A 40 -4.36 -0.74 -4.20
N ASN A 41 -3.38 -1.57 -3.85
CA ASN A 41 -1.98 -1.18 -3.78
C ASN A 41 -1.10 -2.23 -4.48
N VAL A 42 0.06 -1.82 -4.98
CA VAL A 42 1.06 -2.74 -5.55
C VAL A 42 2.37 -2.53 -4.82
N GLU A 43 2.92 -3.62 -4.26
CA GLU A 43 4.15 -3.60 -3.46
C GLU A 43 5.23 -4.52 -4.06
N THR A 44 6.49 -4.16 -3.90
CA THR A 44 7.63 -5.03 -4.24
C THR A 44 7.75 -6.17 -3.23
N LYS A 45 8.01 -7.37 -3.72
CA LYS A 45 8.31 -8.55 -2.89
C LYS A 45 9.65 -9.18 -3.28
N PRO A 46 10.48 -9.58 -2.29
CA PRO A 46 10.31 -9.36 -0.85
C PRO A 46 10.40 -7.86 -0.48
N GLY A 47 9.64 -7.45 0.53
CA GLY A 47 9.49 -6.05 0.92
C GLY A 47 8.52 -5.89 2.09
N ARG A 48 8.56 -4.74 2.75
CA ARG A 48 7.77 -4.43 3.96
C ARG A 48 6.28 -4.28 3.67
N GLY A 49 5.94 -3.93 2.43
CA GLY A 49 4.56 -3.77 1.97
C GLY A 49 3.81 -2.62 2.64
N TYR A 50 2.50 -2.54 2.39
CA TYR A 50 1.63 -1.45 2.84
C TYR A 50 0.39 -1.93 3.61
N PRO A 51 0.12 -1.44 4.84
CA PRO A 51 1.03 -0.67 5.68
C PRO A 51 2.31 -1.44 6.01
N MET A 52 3.36 -0.73 6.41
CA MET A 52 4.66 -1.31 6.72
C MET A 52 4.53 -2.51 7.69
N ASN A 53 5.10 -3.64 7.28
CA ASN A 53 5.14 -4.93 7.99
C ASN A 53 3.74 -5.55 8.26
N TRP A 54 2.80 -5.37 7.33
CA TRP A 54 1.43 -5.92 7.45
C TRP A 54 1.39 -7.45 7.59
N GLU A 55 2.32 -8.20 6.99
CA GLU A 55 2.32 -9.67 7.10
C GLU A 55 2.61 -10.13 8.53
N GLU A 56 3.66 -9.57 9.16
CA GLU A 56 4.07 -9.92 10.52
C GLU A 56 3.01 -9.54 11.57
N LYS A 57 2.37 -8.37 11.37
CA LYS A 57 1.32 -7.89 12.27
C LYS A 57 0.01 -8.62 12.02
N GLY A 58 -0.35 -8.81 10.77
CA GLY A 58 -1.55 -9.50 10.31
C GLY A 58 -1.56 -10.99 10.63
N ALA A 59 -0.40 -11.64 10.71
CA ALA A 59 -0.27 -13.05 11.12
C ALA A 59 -0.84 -13.36 12.51
N LYS A 60 -1.08 -12.33 13.34
CA LYS A 60 -1.70 -12.44 14.67
C LYS A 60 -3.21 -12.22 14.66
N SER A 61 -3.80 -12.00 13.50
CA SER A 61 -5.23 -11.67 13.32
C SER A 61 -5.93 -12.66 12.38
N GLY A 62 -7.26 -12.60 12.30
CA GLY A 62 -8.03 -13.49 11.45
C GLY A 62 -8.42 -14.76 12.18
N TRP A 63 -8.11 -15.93 11.62
CA TRP A 63 -8.62 -17.21 12.14
C TRP A 63 -7.49 -18.15 12.55
N LYS A 64 -7.58 -18.70 13.77
CA LYS A 64 -6.68 -19.76 14.23
C LYS A 64 -7.49 -20.85 14.91
N ASP A 65 -7.37 -22.08 14.43
CA ASP A 65 -8.10 -23.26 14.94
C ASP A 65 -9.62 -23.05 15.05
N GLY A 66 -10.19 -22.24 14.15
CA GLY A 66 -11.61 -21.91 14.13
C GLY A 66 -12.01 -20.69 14.95
N GLU A 67 -11.12 -20.17 15.79
CA GLU A 67 -11.34 -19.03 16.69
C GLU A 67 -10.84 -17.71 16.10
N LEU A 68 -11.61 -16.64 16.28
CA LEU A 68 -11.28 -15.30 15.81
C LEU A 68 -10.11 -14.73 16.64
N GLN A 69 -9.11 -14.17 15.95
CA GLN A 69 -7.91 -13.58 16.53
C GLN A 69 -7.90 -12.07 16.27
N TYR A 70 -7.58 -11.30 17.31
CA TYR A 70 -7.49 -9.85 17.24
C TYR A 70 -6.03 -9.41 17.14
N GLY A 71 -5.68 -8.80 16.01
CA GLY A 71 -4.41 -8.11 15.84
C GLY A 71 -4.41 -6.71 16.45
N GLY A 72 -3.24 -6.08 16.53
CA GLY A 72 -3.14 -4.66 16.85
C GLY A 72 -3.36 -3.78 15.61
N LEU A 73 -3.79 -2.52 15.82
CA LEU A 73 -3.89 -1.53 14.75
C LEU A 73 -2.50 -1.05 14.32
N HIS A 74 -2.30 -0.88 13.01
CA HIS A 74 -1.10 -0.23 12.48
C HIS A 74 -1.08 1.24 12.90
N PRO A 75 0.08 1.79 13.33
CA PRO A 75 0.19 3.21 13.58
C PRO A 75 0.24 3.97 12.24
N ASP A 76 -0.19 5.23 12.24
CA ASP A 76 -0.41 6.02 11.02
C ASP A 76 0.85 6.14 10.16
N GLU A 77 2.03 6.21 10.79
CA GLU A 77 3.30 6.35 10.09
C GLU A 77 3.63 5.14 9.20
N HIS A 78 3.02 3.97 9.47
CA HIS A 78 3.21 2.77 8.66
C HIS A 78 2.46 2.82 7.33
N PHE A 79 1.46 3.69 7.20
CA PHE A 79 0.78 3.90 5.92
C PHE A 79 1.54 4.89 5.03
N GLY A 80 2.50 5.62 5.61
CA GLY A 80 3.13 6.78 4.98
C GLY A 80 2.16 7.96 4.92
N GLY A 81 2.42 8.90 4.03
CA GLY A 81 1.53 10.04 3.81
C GLY A 81 2.04 10.95 2.70
N GLU A 82 1.17 11.84 2.26
CA GLU A 82 1.56 12.89 1.34
C GLU A 82 2.35 13.98 2.07
N LYS A 83 3.46 14.40 1.45
CA LYS A 83 4.22 15.58 1.88
C LYS A 83 4.09 16.64 0.80
N PRO A 84 3.35 17.74 1.05
CA PRO A 84 3.13 18.77 0.05
C PRO A 84 4.45 19.30 -0.51
N LEU A 85 4.50 19.52 -1.82
CA LEU A 85 5.62 20.22 -2.44
C LEU A 85 5.40 21.74 -2.38
N ASN A 86 6.50 22.49 -2.37
CA ASN A 86 6.49 23.96 -2.35
C ASN A 86 6.21 24.61 -3.72
N HIS A 87 5.12 24.22 -4.39
CA HIS A 87 4.74 24.74 -5.70
C HIS A 87 4.60 26.28 -5.74
N GLU A 88 4.00 26.88 -4.69
CA GLU A 88 3.80 28.33 -4.61
C GLU A 88 5.11 29.12 -4.60
N GLU A 89 6.02 28.72 -3.71
CA GLU A 89 7.34 29.33 -3.54
C GLU A 89 8.16 29.32 -4.84
N VAL A 90 8.07 28.22 -5.59
CA VAL A 90 8.84 28.02 -6.83
C VAL A 90 8.20 28.71 -8.04
N TYR A 91 6.90 28.51 -8.25
CA TYR A 91 6.25 28.90 -9.50
C TYR A 91 5.60 30.29 -9.45
N PHE A 92 5.30 30.81 -8.26
CA PHE A 92 4.49 32.01 -8.11
C PHE A 92 5.13 33.10 -7.25
N GLU A 93 6.02 32.75 -6.31
CA GLU A 93 6.68 33.73 -5.42
C GLU A 93 8.13 34.04 -5.77
N GLY A 94 8.84 33.11 -6.44
CA GLY A 94 10.26 33.25 -6.74
C GLY A 94 11.17 33.17 -5.49
N THR A 95 10.66 32.60 -4.40
CA THR A 95 11.36 32.45 -3.10
C THR A 95 12.14 31.14 -3.01
N ALA A 96 11.86 30.18 -3.90
CA ALA A 96 12.58 28.91 -3.98
C ALA A 96 13.01 28.58 -5.42
N GLU A 97 14.21 28.03 -5.58
CA GLU A 97 14.77 27.67 -6.89
C GLU A 97 14.38 26.25 -7.35
N ARG A 98 13.87 25.40 -6.46
CA ARG A 98 13.52 24.01 -6.79
C ARG A 98 12.32 23.50 -5.99
N LEU A 99 11.60 22.55 -6.60
CA LEU A 99 10.58 21.78 -5.91
C LEU A 99 11.22 20.87 -4.84
N VAL A 100 10.73 21.01 -3.63
CA VAL A 100 11.05 20.18 -2.47
C VAL A 100 9.78 19.86 -1.70
N GLN A 101 9.80 18.77 -0.95
CA GLN A 101 8.78 18.51 0.07
C GLN A 101 8.93 19.54 1.19
N LYS A 102 7.81 20.11 1.65
CA LYS A 102 7.77 21.07 2.77
C LYS A 102 8.18 20.42 4.09
N GLU A 103 8.05 19.10 4.19
CA GLU A 103 8.47 18.31 5.34
C GLU A 103 9.23 17.05 4.87
N PRO A 104 10.18 16.54 5.66
CA PRO A 104 10.86 15.28 5.34
C PRO A 104 9.89 14.11 5.26
N MET A 105 10.07 13.26 4.25
CA MET A 105 9.40 11.96 4.17
C MET A 105 10.23 10.89 4.88
N ALA A 106 9.66 10.25 5.90
CA ALA A 106 10.28 9.13 6.61
C ALA A 106 9.94 7.76 5.97
N TYR A 107 8.72 7.64 5.45
CA TYR A 107 8.20 6.44 4.79
C TYR A 107 7.08 6.82 3.82
N GLY A 108 6.88 6.00 2.80
CA GLY A 108 5.81 6.11 1.81
C GLY A 108 5.27 4.73 1.45
N ALA A 109 4.05 4.66 0.91
CA ALA A 109 3.35 3.40 0.67
C ALA A 109 4.08 2.42 -0.28
N ASN A 110 5.02 2.91 -1.09
CA ASN A 110 5.86 2.12 -2.00
C ASN A 110 7.36 2.42 -1.80
N TRP A 111 7.77 2.70 -0.55
CA TRP A 111 9.13 3.18 -0.23
C TRP A 111 10.27 2.27 -0.67
N ASP A 112 10.04 0.96 -0.67
CA ASP A 112 10.99 -0.09 -1.05
C ASP A 112 10.76 -0.61 -2.48
N GLU A 113 10.17 0.22 -3.35
CA GLU A 113 10.06 -0.07 -4.78
C GLU A 113 11.41 -0.48 -5.38
N ASP A 114 11.39 -1.56 -6.17
CA ASP A 114 12.55 -2.18 -6.82
C ASP A 114 13.77 -2.48 -5.91
N THR A 115 13.60 -2.39 -4.59
CA THR A 115 14.60 -2.80 -3.63
C THR A 115 14.65 -4.32 -3.60
N SER A 116 15.47 -4.85 -4.51
CA SER A 116 15.60 -6.29 -4.70
C SER A 116 16.21 -6.96 -3.47
N SER A 117 15.84 -8.21 -3.24
CA SER A 117 16.49 -9.07 -2.25
C SER A 117 17.59 -9.90 -2.91
N GLY A 118 18.60 -10.30 -2.13
CA GLY A 118 19.77 -11.02 -2.65
C GLY A 118 20.85 -10.10 -3.21
N ASP A 119 22.00 -10.68 -3.54
CA ASP A 119 23.18 -9.95 -4.00
C ASP A 119 23.33 -10.03 -5.53
N TYR A 120 23.90 -9.00 -6.13
CA TYR A 120 24.27 -9.01 -7.55
C TYR A 120 25.17 -10.22 -7.88
N PRO A 121 24.94 -10.96 -8.98
CA PRO A 121 23.95 -10.73 -10.05
C PRO A 121 22.62 -11.47 -9.85
N ASN A 122 22.36 -12.02 -8.65
CA ASN A 122 21.20 -12.85 -8.33
C ASN A 122 20.17 -12.12 -7.46
N ASN A 123 20.11 -10.79 -7.56
CA ASN A 123 19.06 -10.04 -6.90
C ASN A 123 17.71 -10.37 -7.56
N TYR A 124 16.65 -10.43 -6.77
CA TYR A 124 15.32 -10.77 -7.25
C TYR A 124 14.26 -9.90 -6.59
N HIS A 125 13.18 -9.64 -7.33
CA HIS A 125 11.92 -9.14 -6.82
C HIS A 125 10.79 -9.46 -7.82
N PHE A 126 9.56 -9.26 -7.39
CA PHE A 126 8.37 -9.20 -8.24
C PHE A 126 7.36 -8.24 -7.61
N TYR A 127 6.30 -7.92 -8.34
CA TYR A 127 5.25 -7.01 -7.87
C TYR A 127 4.02 -7.78 -7.41
N LEU A 128 3.49 -7.40 -6.25
CA LEU A 128 2.30 -8.01 -5.65
C LEU A 128 1.19 -6.96 -5.52
N PRO A 129 0.20 -6.97 -6.42
CA PRO A 129 -1.04 -6.22 -6.21
C PRO A 129 -1.87 -6.83 -5.08
N ARG A 130 -2.38 -6.00 -4.18
CA ARG A 130 -3.29 -6.40 -3.09
C ARG A 130 -4.49 -5.47 -3.00
N LEU A 131 -5.60 -6.06 -2.56
CA LEU A 131 -6.87 -5.38 -2.29
C LEU A 131 -7.67 -6.17 -1.25
N CYS A 132 -8.86 -5.67 -0.89
CA CYS A 132 -9.81 -6.44 -0.08
C CYS A 132 -10.15 -7.77 -0.77
N ASN A 133 -9.97 -8.89 -0.07
CA ASN A 133 -10.17 -10.22 -0.66
C ASN A 133 -11.63 -10.68 -0.71
N HIS A 134 -12.57 -9.91 -0.14
CA HIS A 134 -13.98 -10.29 -0.05
C HIS A 134 -14.18 -11.76 0.38
N CYS A 135 -13.48 -12.12 1.47
CA CYS A 135 -13.34 -13.49 1.95
C CYS A 135 -14.70 -14.16 2.18
N THR A 136 -14.81 -15.46 1.89
CA THR A 136 -15.99 -16.28 2.23
C THR A 136 -16.23 -16.36 3.74
N LYS A 137 -15.16 -16.30 4.55
CA LYS A 137 -15.20 -16.20 6.02
C LYS A 137 -14.51 -14.90 6.46
N PRO A 138 -15.16 -13.73 6.30
CA PRO A 138 -14.54 -12.43 6.52
C PRO A 138 -14.37 -12.15 8.02
N ALA A 139 -13.14 -12.18 8.52
CA ALA A 139 -12.84 -11.87 9.92
C ALA A 139 -13.31 -10.45 10.31
N CYS A 140 -13.24 -9.49 9.39
CA CYS A 140 -13.70 -8.12 9.62
C CYS A 140 -15.22 -7.99 9.80
N LEU A 141 -16.02 -8.96 9.37
CA LEU A 141 -17.47 -8.95 9.59
C LEU A 141 -17.83 -9.50 10.99
N GLU A 142 -16.97 -10.35 11.55
CA GLU A 142 -17.23 -11.04 12.82
C GLU A 142 -16.62 -10.34 14.03
N ALA A 143 -15.59 -9.52 13.82
CA ALA A 143 -14.86 -8.77 14.84
C ALA A 143 -15.68 -7.67 15.53
#